data_AF-A0A183DJQ1-F1
#
_entry.id   AF-A0A183DJQ1-F1
#
_cell.length_a   1.000
_cell.length_b   1.000
_cell.length_c   1.000
_cell.angle_alpha   90.00
_cell.angle_beta   90.00
_cell.angle_gamma   90.00
#
_symmetry.space_group_name_H-M   'P 1'
#
loop_
_entity.id
_entity.type
_entity.pdbx_description
1 polymer ?
#
loop_
_entity_poly.entity_id
_entity_poly.type
_entity_poly.pdbx_seq_one_letter_code
_entity_poly.pdbx_strand_id
1 'polypeptide(L)' 'MYQGVFQLYGLEFNYMRTAIRIRDGGAYVWKDEILAQMHRPSNSMLCIEDPLQSGK' A
#
# COMPACT_ATOMS: atom_id res chain seq x y z
N MET A 1 2.48 -22.17 9.14
CA MET A 1 3.14 -21.78 7.89
C MET A 1 3.03 -20.26 7.74
N TYR A 2 3.85 -19.50 8.48
CA TYR A 2 3.88 -18.02 8.47
C TYR A 2 5.18 -17.45 7.88
N GLN A 3 6.04 -18.33 7.35
CA GLN A 3 7.37 -17.96 6.84
C GLN A 3 7.27 -16.94 5.70
N GLY A 4 6.29 -17.09 4.80
CA GLY A 4 6.13 -16.19 3.65
C GLY A 4 5.73 -14.75 4.01
N VAL A 5 5.04 -14.53 5.13
CA VAL A 5 4.62 -13.17 5.53
C VAL A 5 5.83 -12.35 5.99
N PHE A 6 6.67 -12.92 6.85
CA PHE A 6 7.87 -12.24 7.32
C PHE A 6 8.91 -12.06 6.21
N GLN A 7 9.05 -13.03 5.30
CA GLN A 7 9.97 -12.88 4.19
C GLN A 7 9.53 -11.77 3.22
N LEU A 8 8.24 -11.75 2.86
CA LEU A 8 7.69 -10.72 2.00
C LEU A 8 7.88 -9.33 2.63
N TYR A 9 7.33 -9.09 3.82
CA TYR A 9 7.40 -7.75 4.42
C TYR A 9 8.77 -7.42 5.03
N GLY A 10 9.61 -8.40 5.34
CA GLY A 10 10.94 -8.18 5.91
C GLY A 10 12.03 -7.94 4.87
N LEU A 11 11.92 -8.53 3.67
CA LEU A 11 13.00 -8.54 2.67
C LEU A 11 12.55 -8.16 1.27
N GLU A 12 11.39 -8.66 0.81
CA GLU A 12 11.03 -8.58 -0.62
C GLU A 12 10.09 -7.41 -0.96
N PHE A 13 9.36 -6.88 0.02
CA PHE A 13 8.37 -5.84 -0.18
C PHE A 13 9.03 -4.49 -0.45
N ASN A 14 8.68 -3.87 -1.58
CA ASN A 14 9.19 -2.55 -1.95
C ASN A 14 8.38 -1.43 -1.29
N TYR A 15 8.75 -1.06 -0.08
CA TYR A 15 8.14 0.03 0.69
C TYR A 15 8.10 1.37 -0.07
N MET A 16 9.09 1.65 -0.91
CA MET A 16 9.18 2.93 -1.60
C MET A 16 8.22 3.06 -2.78
N ARG A 17 7.92 1.95 -3.48
CA ARG A 17 7.17 1.97 -4.75
C ARG A 17 5.80 1.29 -4.68
N THR A 18 5.59 0.40 -3.71
CA THR A 18 4.37 -0.39 -3.58
C THR A 18 3.47 0.19 -2.49
N ALA A 19 2.17 0.28 -2.78
CA ALA A 19 1.12 0.61 -1.84
C ALA A 19 0.18 -0.59 -1.64
N ILE A 20 -0.46 -0.65 -0.47
CA ILE A 20 -1.43 -1.67 -0.10
C ILE A 20 -2.83 -1.05 -0.19
N ARG A 21 -3.61 -1.46 -1.20
CA ARG A 21 -5.03 -1.15 -1.34
C ARG A 21 -5.84 -2.13 -0.50
N ILE A 22 -6.85 -1.64 0.22
CA ILE A 22 -7.71 -2.46 1.09
C ILE A 22 -9.11 -2.67 0.48
N ARG A 23 -9.45 -1.98 -0.61
CA ARG A 23 -10.70 -2.15 -1.36
C ARG A 23 -10.71 -3.43 -2.21
N ASP A 24 -11.91 -3.94 -2.51
CA ASP A 24 -12.15 -5.08 -3.42
C ASP A 24 -11.37 -6.37 -3.09
N GLY A 25 -11.16 -6.66 -1.80
CA GLY A 25 -10.42 -7.83 -1.34
C GLY A 25 -8.90 -7.62 -1.19
N GLY A 26 -8.43 -6.41 -1.48
CA GLY A 26 -7.06 -5.97 -1.28
C GLY A 26 -6.13 -6.25 -2.45
N ALA A 27 -5.20 -5.34 -2.69
CA ALA A 27 -4.24 -5.44 -3.79
C ALA A 27 -2.93 -4.71 -3.51
N TYR A 28 -1.84 -5.17 -4.12
CA TYR A 28 -0.61 -4.40 -4.23
C TYR A 28 -0.66 -3.56 -5.50
N VAL A 29 -0.48 -2.25 -5.36
CA VAL A 29 -0.54 -1.29 -6.47
C VAL A 29 0.65 -0.35 -6.44
N TRP A 30 0.86 0.41 -7.50
CA TRP A 30 1.90 1.44 -7.52
C TRP A 30 1.53 2.58 -6.58
N LYS A 31 2.51 3.03 -5.81
CA LYS A 31 2.32 4.13 -4.86
C LYS A 31 1.88 5.42 -5.56
N ASP A 32 2.37 5.69 -6.75
CA ASP A 32 1.95 6.84 -7.58
C ASP A 32 0.44 6.83 -7.90
N GLU A 33 -0.17 5.66 -8.12
CA GLU A 33 -1.61 5.57 -8.38
C GLU A 33 -2.45 5.99 -7.17
N ILE A 34 -1.97 5.70 -5.97
CA ILE A 34 -2.61 6.08 -4.71
C ILE A 34 -2.34 7.55 -4.41
N LEU A 35 -1.10 8.01 -4.55
CA LEU A 35 -0.73 9.40 -4.31
C LEU A 35 -1.45 10.36 -5.26
N ALA A 36 -1.73 9.96 -6.50
CA ALA A 36 -2.53 10.75 -7.44
C ALA A 36 -3.98 10.98 -6.95
N GLN A 37 -4.51 10.07 -6.12
CA GLN A 37 -5.83 10.20 -5.49
C GLN A 37 -5.78 10.94 -4.15
N MET A 38 -4.60 11.05 -3.55
CA MET A 38 -4.41 11.77 -2.30
C MET A 38 -4.22 13.26 -2.56
N HIS A 39 -4.99 14.08 -1.85
CA HIS A 39 -4.91 15.55 -1.92
C HIS A 39 -3.58 16.13 -1.41
N ARG A 40 -2.67 15.29 -0.89
CA ARG A 40 -1.37 15.71 -0.35
C ARG A 40 -0.28 14.72 -0.72
N PRO A 41 0.89 15.20 -1.18
CA PRO A 41 2.05 14.34 -1.33
C PRO A 41 2.46 13.83 0.05
N SER A 42 2.60 12.51 0.17
CA SER A 42 3.10 11.88 1.39
C SER A 42 4.50 11.32 1.15
N ASN A 43 5.48 11.85 1.89
CA ASN A 43 6.84 11.30 1.95
C ASN A 43 6.93 10.05 2.83
N SER A 44 5.81 9.40 3.16
CA SER A 44 5.79 8.20 4.01
C SER A 44 6.53 7.04 3.36
N MET A 45 7.24 6.26 4.16
CA MET A 45 7.92 5.04 3.72
C MET A 45 6.92 3.90 3.41
N LEU A 46 5.72 3.92 3.96
CA LEU A 46 4.69 2.91 3.73
C LEU A 46 3.37 3.60 3.35
N CYS A 47 2.69 3.05 2.35
CA CYS A 47 1.41 3.56 1.85
C CYS A 47 0.35 2.45 1.95
N ILE A 48 -0.65 2.67 2.79
CA ILE A 48 -1.81 1.77 2.97
C ILE A 48 -3.06 2.63 2.85
N GLU A 49 -4.00 2.20 2.01
CA GLU A 49 -5.31 2.84 1.91
C GLU A 49 -6.09 2.67 3.22
N ASP A 50 -6.75 3.73 3.66
CA ASP A 50 -7.69 3.66 4.76
C ASP A 50 -8.99 2.95 4.29
N PRO A 51 -9.47 1.91 5.01
CA PRO A 51 -10.64 1.14 4.59
C PRO A 51 -11.96 1.93 4.66
N LEU A 52 -11.99 3.00 5.45
CA LEU A 52 -13.16 3.87 5.62
C LEU A 52 -13.12 5.08 4.67
N GLN A 53 -11.96 5.33 4.04
CA GLN A 53 -11.79 6.35 3.02
C GLN A 53 -12.53 5.91 1.76
N SER A 54 -13.83 6.21 1.78
CA SER A 54 -14.71 6.08 0.64
C SER A 54 -14.28 7.11 -0.40
N GLY A 55 -13.37 6.72 -1.31
CA GLY A 55 -13.24 7.36 -2.61
C GLY A 55 -14.64 7.42 -3.22
N LYS A 56 -15.13 8.65 -3.38
CA LYS A 56 -16.29 8.96 -4.19
C LYS A 56 -16.01 8.61 -5.65
#